data_AF-A0A0D3JIY0-F1
#
_entry.id   AF-A0A0D3JIY0-F1
#
_cell.length_a   1.000
_cell.length_b   1.000
_cell.length_c   1.000
_cell.angle_alpha   90.00
_cell.angle_beta   90.00
_cell.angle_gamma   90.00
#
_symmetry.space_group_name_H-M   'P 1'
#
loop_
_entity.id
_entity.type
_entity.pdbx_description
1 polymer ?
#
loop_
_entity_poly.entity_id
_entity_poly.type
_entity_poly.pdbx_seq_one_letter_code
_entity_poly.pdbx_strand_id
1 'polypeptide(L)'
;MLSQSDTPLIDAIQRASQSVRAPFFFPGHKMGEGAPAPLREAVLGGAAGRTAPLRSDLPELPELDNLFSAEGPIHEAQQLASEAFGARSTHFLINGSTGGGSTGGILAAA
;
A
#
# COMPACT_ATOMS: atom_id res chain seq x y z
N MET A 1 -10.77 17.31 8.80
CA MET A 1 -9.37 17.17 9.26
C MET A 1 -9.16 15.70 9.57
N LEU A 2 -8.01 15.15 9.18
CA LEU A 2 -7.63 13.78 9.51
C LEU A 2 -7.23 13.69 10.99
N SER A 3 -7.40 12.52 11.58
CA SER A 3 -6.99 12.14 12.92
C SER A 3 -5.76 11.22 12.86
N GLN A 4 -4.91 11.25 13.87
CA GLN A 4 -3.76 10.33 14.00
C GLN A 4 -4.18 8.86 14.22
N SER A 5 -5.47 8.59 14.42
CA SER A 5 -6.02 7.23 14.43
C SER A 5 -6.52 6.77 13.05
N ASP A 6 -6.54 7.65 12.05
CA ASP A 6 -6.98 7.30 10.71
C ASP A 6 -5.89 6.53 9.95
N THR A 7 -6.30 5.63 9.07
CA THR A 7 -5.37 4.79 8.29
C THR A 7 -5.65 4.87 6.79
N PRO A 8 -5.61 6.08 6.19
CA PRO A 8 -6.17 6.34 4.85
C PRO A 8 -5.66 5.39 3.77
N LEU A 9 -4.34 5.12 3.74
CA LEU A 9 -3.74 4.18 2.80
C LEU A 9 -4.19 2.73 3.04
N ILE A 10 -4.26 2.29 4.29
CA ILE A 10 -4.71 0.92 4.63
C ILE A 10 -6.19 0.75 4.29
N ASP A 11 -7.01 1.74 4.63
CA ASP A 11 -8.44 1.74 4.36
C ASP A 11 -8.72 1.75 2.84
N ALA A 12 -7.91 2.46 2.07
CA ALA A 12 -7.97 2.46 0.61
C ALA A 12 -7.63 1.06 0.05
N ILE A 13 -6.53 0.45 0.48
CA ILE A 13 -6.13 -0.92 0.08
C ILE A 13 -7.22 -1.94 0.43
N GLN A 14 -7.77 -1.86 1.63
CA GLN A 14 -8.82 -2.77 2.08
C GLN A 14 -10.08 -2.63 1.21
N ARG A 15 -10.54 -1.40 0.96
CA ARG A 15 -11.70 -1.15 0.07
C ARG A 15 -11.43 -1.63 -1.35
N ALA A 16 -10.27 -1.32 -1.92
CA ALA A 16 -9.89 -1.75 -3.26
C ALA A 16 -9.90 -3.28 -3.38
N SER A 17 -9.27 -3.98 -2.42
CA SER A 17 -9.20 -5.45 -2.39
C SER A 17 -10.56 -6.16 -2.34
N GLN A 18 -11.60 -5.46 -1.87
CA GLN A 18 -12.97 -5.96 -1.78
C GLN A 18 -13.82 -5.56 -3.00
N SER A 19 -13.45 -4.47 -3.68
CA SER A 19 -14.18 -3.94 -4.84
C SER A 19 -13.86 -4.63 -6.16
N VAL A 20 -12.65 -5.19 -6.29
CA VAL A 20 -12.19 -5.84 -7.53
C VAL A 20 -12.94 -7.16 -7.74
N ARG A 21 -13.77 -7.21 -8.78
CA ARG A 21 -14.51 -8.42 -9.19
C ARG A 21 -13.75 -9.28 -10.19
N ALA A 22 -12.95 -8.67 -11.06
CA ALA A 22 -12.16 -9.36 -12.07
C ALA A 22 -10.82 -8.64 -12.29
N PRO A 23 -9.68 -9.21 -11.85
CA PRO A 23 -8.38 -8.55 -11.90
C PRO A 23 -7.72 -8.68 -13.28
N PHE A 24 -8.15 -7.90 -14.27
CA PHE A 24 -7.49 -7.83 -15.59
C PHE A 24 -6.25 -6.95 -15.62
N PHE A 25 -5.52 -6.87 -14.51
CA PHE A 25 -4.29 -6.10 -14.34
C PHE A 25 -3.15 -6.93 -13.74
N PHE A 26 -1.94 -6.41 -13.75
CA PHE A 26 -0.83 -6.99 -13.00
C PHE A 26 -1.02 -6.75 -11.49
N PRO A 27 -0.53 -7.64 -10.61
CA PRO A 27 0.31 -8.81 -10.91
C PRO A 27 -0.42 -10.05 -11.44
N GLY A 28 0.32 -10.97 -12.06
CA GLY A 28 -0.20 -12.15 -12.76
C GLY A 28 -0.85 -13.22 -11.87
N HIS A 29 -0.63 -13.19 -10.55
CA HIS A 29 -1.31 -14.10 -9.62
C HIS A 29 -2.77 -13.71 -9.38
N LYS A 30 -3.26 -12.59 -9.95
CA LYS A 30 -4.69 -12.24 -9.98
C LYS A 30 -5.33 -12.27 -8.60
N MET A 31 -4.74 -11.51 -7.67
CA MET A 31 -5.19 -11.47 -6.28
C MET A 31 -5.14 -12.83 -5.54
N GLY A 32 -4.36 -13.78 -6.06
CA GLY A 32 -4.16 -15.13 -5.51
C GLY A 32 -4.79 -16.24 -6.34
N GLU A 33 -5.69 -15.94 -7.28
CA GLU A 33 -6.35 -16.93 -8.14
C GLU A 33 -5.36 -17.65 -9.07
N GLY A 34 -4.39 -16.92 -9.63
CA GLY A 34 -3.33 -17.45 -10.49
C GLY A 34 -2.09 -17.93 -9.73
N ALA A 35 -2.07 -17.89 -8.40
CA ALA A 35 -0.92 -18.36 -7.61
C ALA A 35 -0.92 -19.91 -7.50
N PRO A 36 0.24 -20.58 -7.64
CA PRO A 36 0.35 -22.01 -7.39
C PRO A 36 -0.08 -22.39 -5.97
N ALA A 37 -0.66 -23.58 -5.79
CA ALA A 37 -1.16 -24.05 -4.49
C ALA A 37 -0.11 -23.96 -3.35
N PRO A 38 1.18 -24.35 -3.53
CA PRO A 38 2.18 -24.21 -2.48
C PRO A 38 2.42 -22.76 -2.06
N LEU A 39 2.37 -21.82 -3.02
CA LEU A 39 2.53 -20.39 -2.73
C LEU A 39 1.31 -19.85 -1.98
N ARG A 40 0.11 -20.27 -2.39
CA ARG A 40 -1.13 -19.93 -1.69
C ARG A 40 -1.10 -20.44 -0.26
N GLU A 41 -0.65 -21.66 -0.03
CA GLU A 41 -0.53 -22.23 1.33
C GLU A 41 0.53 -21.51 2.17
N ALA A 42 1.71 -21.25 1.60
CA ALA A 42 2.81 -20.59 2.30
C ALA A 42 2.50 -19.12 2.66
N VAL A 43 1.82 -18.39 1.77
CA VAL A 43 1.54 -16.96 1.93
C VAL A 43 0.18 -16.71 2.63
N LEU A 44 -0.81 -17.58 2.41
CA LEU A 44 -2.18 -17.41 2.92
C LEU A 44 -2.51 -18.29 4.13
N GLY A 45 -1.57 -19.14 4.58
CA GLY A 45 -1.57 -19.77 5.90
C GLY A 45 -2.77 -20.67 6.23
N GLY A 46 -3.29 -21.42 5.26
CA GLY A 46 -4.28 -22.50 5.45
C GLY A 46 -5.57 -22.10 6.20
N ALA A 47 -6.69 -22.00 5.48
CA ALA A 47 -8.09 -21.95 5.99
C ALA A 47 -8.47 -20.98 7.14
N ALA A 48 -7.56 -20.17 7.71
CA ALA A 48 -7.86 -19.22 8.78
C ALA A 48 -7.53 -17.78 8.38
N GLY A 49 -8.52 -17.11 7.78
CA GLY A 49 -8.80 -15.70 8.06
C GLY A 49 -7.92 -14.62 7.42
N ARG A 50 -6.89 -14.94 6.62
CA ARG A 50 -6.14 -13.92 5.86
C ARG A 50 -5.91 -14.33 4.42
N THR A 51 -6.94 -14.17 3.61
CA THR A 51 -6.85 -14.00 2.15
C THR A 51 -6.06 -12.73 1.75
N ALA A 52 -5.32 -12.09 2.67
CA ALA A 52 -4.96 -10.67 2.62
C ALA A 52 -3.74 -10.32 1.75
N PRO A 53 -2.56 -10.97 1.85
CA PRO A 53 -1.35 -10.42 1.21
C PRO A 53 -1.45 -10.35 -0.31
N LEU A 54 -1.86 -11.45 -0.96
CA LEU A 54 -2.00 -11.47 -2.41
C LEU A 54 -3.21 -10.66 -2.91
N ARG A 55 -4.25 -10.47 -2.09
CA ARG A 55 -5.40 -9.62 -2.45
C ARG A 55 -5.13 -8.12 -2.25
N SER A 56 -4.20 -7.78 -1.36
CA SER A 56 -3.72 -6.42 -1.13
C SER A 56 -2.57 -6.04 -2.06
N ASP A 57 -1.95 -7.01 -2.75
CA ASP A 57 -0.98 -6.77 -3.82
C ASP A 57 -1.71 -6.28 -5.08
N LEU A 58 -1.95 -4.97 -5.09
CA LEU A 58 -2.67 -4.24 -6.12
C LEU A 58 -1.73 -3.24 -6.80
N PRO A 59 -1.88 -3.02 -8.11
CA PRO A 59 -1.12 -2.00 -8.81
C PRO A 59 -1.62 -0.60 -8.43
N GLU A 60 -1.04 0.43 -9.06
CA GLU A 60 -1.54 1.80 -9.02
C GLU A 60 -2.95 1.89 -9.66
N LEU A 61 -3.97 1.57 -8.86
CA LEU A 61 -5.37 1.78 -9.21
C LEU A 61 -5.74 3.25 -8.93
N PRO A 62 -6.71 3.83 -9.65
CA PRO A 62 -7.13 5.22 -9.42
C PRO A 62 -7.49 5.52 -7.95
N GLU A 63 -8.13 4.58 -7.26
CA GLU A 63 -8.46 4.69 -5.83
C GLU A 63 -7.29 4.48 -4.85
N LEU A 64 -6.12 4.01 -5.31
CA LEU A 64 -4.95 3.71 -4.47
C LEU A 64 -3.81 4.73 -4.58
N ASP A 65 -3.90 5.67 -5.53
CA ASP A 65 -2.89 6.71 -5.78
C ASP A 65 -1.60 6.20 -6.46
N ASN A 66 -0.72 7.12 -6.81
CA ASN A 66 0.59 6.85 -7.38
C ASN A 66 1.69 7.19 -6.36
N LEU A 67 2.56 6.24 -6.03
CA LEU A 67 3.64 6.44 -5.05
C LEU A 67 4.62 7.56 -5.44
N PHE A 68 4.87 7.75 -6.75
CA PHE A 68 5.79 8.76 -7.26
C PHE A 68 5.15 10.15 -7.40
N SER A 69 3.83 10.24 -7.35
CA SER A 69 3.05 11.47 -7.48
C SER A 69 1.81 11.40 -6.61
N ALA A 70 2.02 11.35 -5.29
CA ALA A 70 0.96 11.11 -4.32
C ALA A 70 0.03 12.32 -4.20
N GLU A 71 -1.27 12.11 -4.45
CA GLU A 71 -2.31 13.14 -4.35
C GLU A 71 -3.52 12.71 -3.51
N GLY A 72 -3.64 11.42 -3.19
CA GLY A 72 -4.77 10.79 -2.51
C GLY A 72 -4.36 10.08 -1.21
N PRO A 73 -4.80 8.82 -0.98
CA PRO A 73 -4.55 8.12 0.27
C PRO A 73 -3.09 8.01 0.71
N ILE A 74 -2.14 7.98 -0.24
CA ILE A 74 -0.71 8.00 0.08
C ILE A 74 -0.31 9.38 0.65
N HIS A 75 -0.76 10.46 0.01
CA HIS A 75 -0.49 11.83 0.48
C HIS A 75 -1.13 12.10 1.85
N GLU A 76 -2.37 11.65 2.08
CA GLU A 76 -3.03 11.77 3.39
C GLU A 76 -2.26 11.03 4.49
N ALA A 77 -1.76 9.82 4.19
CA ALA A 77 -0.93 9.07 5.13
C ALA A 77 0.43 9.76 5.39
N GLN A 78 1.03 10.35 4.36
CA GLN A 78 2.26 11.13 4.46
C GLN A 78 2.07 12.42 5.28
N GLN A 79 0.92 13.07 5.18
CA GLN A 79 0.56 14.23 6.02
C GLN A 79 0.47 13.84 7.49
N LEU A 80 -0.27 12.77 7.80
CA LEU A 80 -0.35 12.24 9.17
C LEU A 80 1.03 11.89 9.73
N ALA A 81 1.90 11.27 8.91
CA ALA A 81 3.27 10.98 9.30
C ALA A 81 4.10 12.25 9.55
N SER A 82 3.94 13.29 8.72
CA SER A 82 4.64 14.58 8.90
C SER A 82 4.28 15.22 10.22
N GLU A 83 3.00 15.22 10.58
CA GLU A 83 2.52 15.71 11.87
C GLU A 83 3.07 14.89 13.05
N ALA A 84 3.05 13.56 12.93
CA ALA A 84 3.53 12.66 13.97
C ALA A 84 5.04 12.79 14.25
N PHE A 85 5.83 13.00 13.19
CA PHE A 85 7.28 13.14 13.29
C PHE A 85 7.76 14.59 13.48
N GLY A 86 6.85 15.57 13.44
CA GLY A 86 7.20 16.99 13.53
C GLY A 86 8.01 17.49 12.33
N ALA A 87 7.80 16.90 11.16
CA ALA A 87 8.49 17.25 9.92
C ALA A 87 7.68 18.26 9.11
N ARG A 88 8.35 19.05 8.27
CA ARG A 88 7.69 19.88 7.25
C ARG A 88 6.98 19.02 6.21
N SER A 89 7.59 17.90 5.82
CA SER A 89 7.00 16.92 4.90
C SER A 89 7.60 15.54 5.13
N THR A 90 6.82 14.49 4.88
CA THR A 90 7.22 13.08 4.89
C THR A 90 6.86 12.45 3.55
N HIS A 91 7.75 11.60 3.03
CA HIS A 91 7.46 10.79 1.83
C HIS A 91 7.60 9.30 2.19
N PHE A 92 6.98 8.39 1.45
CA PHE A 92 7.06 6.95 1.73
C PHE A 92 7.99 6.26 0.75
N LEU A 93 8.76 5.29 1.25
CA LEU A 93 9.68 4.48 0.47
C LEU A 93 9.42 3.00 0.59
N ILE A 94 9.64 2.29 -0.50
CA ILE A 94 9.52 0.83 -0.58
C ILE A 94 10.88 0.10 -0.70
N ASN A 95 11.98 0.82 -0.98
CA ASN A 95 13.31 0.27 -1.24
C ASN A 95 14.32 0.50 -0.10
N GLY A 96 13.85 0.81 1.11
CA GLY A 96 14.69 1.14 2.25
C GLY A 96 15.47 2.45 2.09
N SER A 97 16.27 2.81 3.09
CA SER A 97 17.02 4.07 3.12
C SER A 97 18.10 4.17 2.02
N THR A 98 18.66 3.04 1.58
CA THR A 98 19.66 2.98 0.51
C THR A 98 19.09 3.39 -0.85
N GLY A 99 17.83 3.03 -1.15
CA GLY A 99 17.14 3.52 -2.35
C GLY A 99 16.72 4.99 -2.27
N GLY A 100 16.71 5.56 -1.06
CA GLY A 100 16.26 6.92 -0.78
C GLY A 100 17.18 8.04 -1.24
N GLY A 101 18.43 7.73 -1.60
CA GLY A 101 19.41 8.72 -2.05
C GLY A 101 19.17 9.26 -3.47
N SER A 102 18.27 8.63 -4.24
CA SER A 102 17.97 9.00 -5.64
C SER A 102 16.48 9.29 -5.88
N THR A 103 15.60 8.81 -5.00
CA THR A 103 14.16 9.04 -5.04
C THR A 103 13.70 9.08 -3.58
N GLY A 104 13.07 10.18 -3.14
CA GLY A 104 12.98 10.60 -1.74
C GLY A 104 12.48 9.57 -0.70
N GLY A 105 13.35 9.34 0.30
CA GLY A 105 13.13 8.88 1.69
C GLY A 105 11.71 8.84 2.27
N ILE A 106 11.51 8.03 3.33
CA ILE A 106 10.95 8.65 4.56
C ILE A 106 11.96 9.71 4.99
N LEU A 107 11.90 10.83 4.28
CA LEU A 107 12.55 12.06 4.61
C LEU A 107 11.45 12.87 5.25
N ALA A 108 11.44 12.82 6.58
CA ALA A 108 11.04 13.95 7.37
C ALA A 108 12.00 15.10 7.00
N ALA A 109 11.67 15.85 5.95
CA ALA A 109 12.37 17.10 5.69
C ALA A 109 11.88 18.09 6.75
N ALA A 110 12.80 18.65 7.54
CA ALA A 110 12.51 19.72 8.48
C ALA A 110 12.39 21.07 7.75
#